data_AF-A0A401FTP6-F1
#
_entry.id   AF-A0A401FTP6-F1
#
_cell.length_a   1.000
_cell.length_b   1.000
_cell.length_c   1.000
_cell.angle_alpha   90.00
_cell.angle_beta   90.00
_cell.angle_gamma   90.00
#
_symmetry.space_group_name_H-M   'P 1'
#
loop_
_entity.id
_entity.type
_entity.pdbx_description
1 polymer ?
#
loop_
_entity_poly.entity_id
_entity_poly.type
_entity_poly.pdbx_seq_one_letter_code
_entity_poly.pdbx_strand_id
1 'polypeptide(L)'
;MISRNRDEKSAHMGFLIHHLWRGNTAEALNYMKSEIIPKNEKRLADLITYIEKHRHEIIDYELRKSVGKTIGSGRVEKACDQVVGFRQKKKGMSWGKVGSRALATLKIAELNGRWDALWKITDRSEAANNCLC
;
A
#
# COMPACT_ATOMS: atom_id res chain seq x y z
N MET A 1 10.82 14.96 -14.55
CA MET A 1 10.87 15.58 -13.21
C MET A 1 9.94 16.78 -13.24
N ILE A 2 9.14 17.04 -12.19
CA ILE A 2 8.15 18.14 -12.20
C ILE A 2 8.85 19.49 -11.96
N SER A 3 9.67 19.60 -10.90
CA SER A 3 10.41 20.84 -10.59
C SER A 3 11.61 21.08 -11.52
N ARG A 4 12.04 22.33 -11.66
CA ARG A 4 13.14 22.73 -12.56
C ARG A 4 14.52 22.51 -11.92
N ASN A 5 14.62 22.70 -10.61
CA ASN A 5 15.85 22.50 -9.83
C ASN A 5 15.56 21.81 -8.48
N ARG A 6 16.63 21.55 -7.70
CA ARG A 6 16.56 20.84 -6.41
C ARG A 6 15.87 21.66 -5.33
N ASP A 7 16.08 22.97 -5.30
CA ASP A 7 15.61 23.82 -4.21
C ASP A 7 14.10 24.06 -4.33
N GLU A 8 13.61 24.33 -5.55
CA GLU A 8 12.18 24.32 -5.90
C GLU A 8 11.54 22.98 -5.53
N LYS A 9 12.20 21.87 -5.88
CA LYS A 9 11.70 20.54 -5.53
C LYS A 9 11.51 20.40 -4.02
N SER A 10 12.50 20.81 -3.23
CA SER A 10 12.41 20.72 -1.78
C SER A 10 11.30 21.60 -1.21
N ALA A 11 11.14 22.84 -1.72
CA ALA A 11 10.10 23.76 -1.30
C ALA A 11 8.69 23.24 -1.61
N HIS A 12 8.44 22.83 -2.86
CA HIS A 12 7.16 22.26 -3.26
C HIS A 12 6.86 20.96 -2.48
N MET A 13 7.86 20.09 -2.30
CA MET A 13 7.69 18.85 -1.52
C MET A 13 7.32 19.13 -0.06
N GLY A 14 7.95 20.14 0.57
CA GLY A 14 7.64 20.53 1.93
C GLY A 14 6.17 20.96 2.09
N PHE A 15 5.71 21.83 1.19
CA PHE A 15 4.31 22.27 1.17
C PHE A 15 3.35 21.10 0.90
N LEU A 16 3.61 20.31 -0.14
CA LEU A 16 2.73 19.22 -0.54
C LEU A 16 2.64 18.13 0.53
N ILE A 17 3.76 17.72 1.13
CA ILE A 17 3.75 16.73 2.22
C ILE A 17 2.97 17.27 3.41
N HIS A 18 3.19 18.53 3.79
CA HIS A 18 2.48 19.15 4.92
C HIS A 18 0.95 19.09 4.76
N HIS A 19 0.43 19.40 3.58
CA HIS A 19 -1.01 19.39 3.33
C HIS A 19 -1.56 17.97 3.09
N LEU A 20 -0.90 17.15 2.27
CA LEU A 20 -1.36 15.80 1.96
C LEU A 20 -1.35 14.89 3.20
N TRP A 21 -0.39 15.07 4.12
CA TRP A 21 -0.33 14.29 5.35
C TRP A 21 -1.50 14.59 6.30
N ARG A 22 -2.15 15.75 6.15
CA ARG A 22 -3.35 16.15 6.92
C ARG A 22 -4.66 15.92 6.16
N GLY A 23 -4.61 15.31 4.97
CA GLY A 23 -5.81 15.17 4.12
C GLY A 23 -6.27 16.47 3.46
N ASN A 24 -5.49 17.56 3.53
CA ASN A 24 -5.81 18.87 2.95
C ASN A 24 -5.56 18.89 1.44
N THR A 25 -6.24 18.00 0.72
CA THR A 25 -6.08 17.76 -0.70
C THR A 25 -6.46 18.96 -1.58
N ALA A 26 -7.42 19.79 -1.13
CA ALA A 26 -7.81 21.00 -1.85
C ALA A 26 -6.65 22.01 -1.92
N GLU A 27 -6.02 22.30 -0.79
CA GLU A 27 -4.86 23.22 -0.72
C GLU A 27 -3.68 22.69 -1.54
N ALA A 28 -3.38 21.40 -1.44
CA ALA A 28 -2.31 20.79 -2.22
C ALA A 28 -2.57 20.91 -3.73
N LEU A 29 -3.80 20.69 -4.18
CA LEU A 29 -4.17 20.79 -5.59
C LEU A 29 -4.16 22.22 -6.11
N ASN A 30 -4.64 23.18 -5.31
CA ASN A 30 -4.59 24.60 -5.66
C ASN A 30 -3.14 25.04 -5.83
N TYR A 31 -2.27 24.69 -4.88
CA TYR A 31 -0.84 24.97 -4.95
C TYR A 31 -0.18 24.36 -6.18
N MET A 32 -0.50 23.11 -6.54
CA MET A 32 0.03 22.48 -7.76
C MET A 32 -0.39 23.22 -9.03
N LYS A 33 -1.58 23.84 -9.04
CA LYS A 33 -2.13 24.54 -10.20
C LYS A 33 -1.62 25.99 -10.33
N SER A 34 -1.29 26.66 -9.21
CA SER A 34 -0.88 28.07 -9.22
C SER A 34 0.62 28.30 -9.04
N GLU A 35 1.28 27.54 -8.15
CA GLU A 35 2.64 27.85 -7.69
C GLU A 35 3.74 27.03 -8.38
N ILE A 36 3.39 25.89 -8.98
CA ILE A 36 4.38 25.02 -9.62
C ILE A 36 4.51 25.40 -11.09
N ILE A 37 5.70 25.85 -11.48
CA ILE A 37 6.10 25.99 -12.88
C ILE A 37 6.80 24.70 -13.31
N PRO A 38 6.12 23.79 -14.04
CA PRO A 38 6.68 22.48 -14.29
C PRO A 38 7.75 22.51 -15.38
N LYS A 39 8.82 21.74 -15.20
CA LYS A 39 9.73 21.33 -16.28
C LYS A 39 9.04 20.36 -17.26
N ASN A 40 8.00 19.66 -16.79
CA ASN A 40 7.22 18.71 -17.60
C ASN A 40 5.74 18.79 -17.19
N GLU A 41 4.95 19.44 -18.04
CA GLU A 41 3.52 19.67 -17.81
C GLU A 41 2.72 18.37 -17.67
N LYS A 42 3.01 17.38 -18.52
CA LYS A 42 2.33 16.07 -18.47
C LYS A 42 2.48 15.42 -17.10
N ARG A 43 3.69 15.43 -16.52
CA ARG A 43 3.92 14.84 -15.19
C ARG A 43 3.23 15.60 -14.07
N LEU A 44 3.07 16.92 -14.19
CA LEU A 44 2.29 17.69 -13.23
C LEU A 44 0.80 17.35 -13.36
N ALA A 45 0.29 17.26 -14.58
CA ALA A 45 -1.10 16.86 -14.86
C ALA A 45 -1.41 15.44 -14.36
N ASP A 46 -0.50 14.48 -14.58
CA ASP A 46 -0.63 13.11 -14.08
C ASP A 46 -0.72 13.09 -12.54
N LEU A 47 0.09 13.88 -11.84
CA LEU A 47 0.07 13.98 -10.39
C LEU A 47 -1.24 14.62 -9.88
N ILE A 48 -1.67 15.73 -10.48
CA ILE A 48 -2.93 16.39 -10.15
C ILE A 48 -4.09 15.41 -10.32
N THR A 49 -4.15 14.72 -11.47
CA THR A 49 -5.20 13.73 -11.77
C THR A 49 -5.20 12.59 -10.76
N TYR A 50 -4.03 12.11 -10.37
CA TYR A 50 -3.90 11.06 -9.37
C TYR A 50 -4.47 11.51 -8.01
N ILE A 51 -4.07 12.69 -7.53
CA ILE A 51 -4.56 13.22 -6.25
C ILE A 51 -6.06 13.51 -6.29
N GLU A 52 -6.58 14.04 -7.41
CA GLU A 52 -8.02 14.25 -7.59
C GLU A 52 -8.80 12.93 -7.53
N LYS A 53 -8.34 11.89 -8.25
CA LYS A 53 -8.97 10.57 -8.28
C LYS A 53 -8.99 9.90 -6.91
N HIS A 54 -7.89 10.01 -6.17
CA HIS A 54 -7.71 9.33 -4.89
C HIS A 54 -8.02 10.24 -3.67
N ARG A 55 -8.69 11.37 -3.88
CA ARG A 55 -8.95 12.37 -2.83
C ARG A 55 -9.55 11.75 -1.55
N HIS A 56 -10.51 10.86 -1.72
CA HIS A 56 -11.22 10.21 -0.60
C HIS A 56 -10.38 9.14 0.13
N GLU A 57 -9.30 8.66 -0.50
CA GLU A 57 -8.38 7.68 0.08
C GLU A 57 -7.24 8.34 0.87
N ILE A 58 -6.99 9.64 0.63
CA ILE A 58 -5.99 10.43 1.35
C ILE A 58 -6.58 10.88 2.68
N ILE A 59 -6.20 10.19 3.74
CA ILE A 59 -6.66 10.44 5.11
C ILE A 59 -5.77 11.42 5.86
N ASP A 60 -6.30 11.99 6.94
CA ASP A 60 -5.52 12.78 7.90
C ASP A 60 -4.66 11.87 8.79
N TYR A 61 -3.37 11.80 8.48
CA TYR A 61 -2.40 11.04 9.26
C TYR A 61 -2.00 11.76 10.56
N GLU A 62 -2.16 13.08 10.65
CA GLU A 62 -1.92 13.83 11.88
C GLU A 62 -2.96 13.45 12.94
N LEU A 63 -4.24 13.50 12.56
CA LEU A 63 -5.34 13.03 13.41
C LEU A 63 -5.18 11.55 13.73
N ARG A 64 -4.83 10.72 12.74
CA ARG A 64 -4.61 9.28 12.97
C ARG A 64 -3.52 9.04 14.02
N LYS A 65 -2.41 9.78 13.93
CA LYS A 65 -1.30 9.70 14.89
C LYS A 65 -1.72 10.21 16.26
N SER A 66 -2.46 11.31 16.34
CA SER A 66 -2.89 11.90 17.62
C SER A 66 -3.83 10.99 18.40
N VAL A 67 -4.66 10.19 17.71
CA VAL A 67 -5.52 9.16 18.34
C VAL A 67 -4.82 7.82 18.57
N GLY A 68 -3.50 7.77 18.44
CA GLY A 68 -2.70 6.57 18.71
C GLY A 68 -2.84 5.44 17.68
N LYS A 69 -3.43 5.70 16.51
CA LYS A 69 -3.51 4.69 15.44
C LYS A 69 -2.16 4.58 14.72
N THR A 70 -1.76 3.34 14.43
CA THR A 70 -0.56 3.07 13.63
C THR A 70 -0.66 3.68 12.23
N ILE A 71 0.41 4.38 11.82
CA ILE A 71 0.56 5.01 10.50
C ILE A 71 1.55 4.27 9.59
N GLY A 72 2.41 3.43 10.15
CA GLY A 72 3.43 2.69 9.38
C GLY A 72 2.91 1.38 8.80
N SER A 73 3.39 1.03 7.60
CA SER A 73 3.14 -0.23 6.89
C SER A 73 3.95 -1.42 7.45
N GLY A 74 4.90 -1.19 8.35
CA GLY A 74 5.88 -2.20 8.78
C GLY A 74 5.28 -3.50 9.32
N ARG A 75 4.11 -3.45 9.99
CA ARG A 75 3.41 -4.67 10.42
C ARG A 75 2.92 -5.52 9.24
N VAL A 76 2.41 -4.86 8.21
CA VAL A 76 1.93 -5.52 6.98
C VAL A 76 3.11 -6.05 6.17
N GLU A 77 4.17 -5.25 6.04
CA GLU A 77 5.41 -5.68 5.36
C GLU A 77 6.02 -6.91 6.04
N LYS A 78 6.14 -6.88 7.37
CA LYS A 78 6.65 -8.02 8.13
C LYS A 78 5.77 -9.26 7.98
N ALA A 79 4.45 -9.10 7.96
CA ALA A 79 3.53 -10.20 7.70
C ALA A 79 3.72 -10.78 6.29
N CYS A 80 3.84 -9.94 5.26
CA CYS A 80 4.15 -10.37 3.90
C CYS A 80 5.48 -11.14 3.83
N ASP A 81 6.50 -10.67 4.54
CA ASP A 81 7.80 -11.35 4.60
C ASP A 81 7.70 -12.71 5.31
N GLN A 82 6.99 -12.81 6.43
CA GLN A 82 6.85 -14.07 7.16
C GLN A 82 5.98 -15.10 6.43
N VAL A 83 4.91 -14.66 5.78
CA VAL A 83 3.94 -15.53 5.11
C VAL A 83 4.43 -15.96 3.73
N VAL A 84 4.98 -15.02 2.96
CA VAL A 84 5.36 -15.25 1.55
C VAL A 84 6.87 -15.20 1.40
N GLY A 85 7.50 -14.09 1.78
CA GLY A 85 8.89 -13.79 1.46
C GLY A 85 9.89 -14.85 1.90
N PHE A 86 9.79 -15.29 3.16
CA PHE A 86 10.72 -16.20 3.81
C PHE A 86 10.88 -17.52 3.06
N ARG A 87 9.78 -18.06 2.53
CA ARG A 87 9.79 -19.33 1.79
C ARG A 87 9.82 -19.13 0.29
N GLN A 88 9.15 -18.12 -0.25
CA GLN A 88 8.81 -18.10 -1.68
C GLN A 88 9.70 -17.18 -2.53
N LYS A 89 10.47 -16.25 -1.92
CA LYS A 89 11.32 -15.28 -2.64
C LYS A 89 12.81 -15.64 -2.69
N LYS A 90 13.20 -16.89 -2.38
CA LYS A 90 14.61 -17.30 -2.43
C LYS A 90 15.07 -17.55 -3.88
N LYS A 91 16.37 -17.42 -4.13
CA LYS A 91 16.97 -17.61 -5.46
C LYS A 91 16.65 -19.01 -6.01
N GLY A 92 16.23 -19.07 -7.28
CA GLY A 92 15.92 -20.32 -7.98
C GLY A 92 14.54 -20.90 -7.68
N MET A 93 13.69 -20.20 -6.94
CA MET A 93 12.32 -20.66 -6.68
C MET A 93 11.32 -20.11 -7.69
N SER A 94 10.43 -20.98 -8.16
CA SER A 94 9.27 -20.63 -8.97
C SER A 94 8.02 -21.28 -8.36
N TRP A 95 6.94 -20.53 -8.28
CA TRP A 95 5.69 -20.99 -7.67
C TRP A 95 4.53 -20.67 -8.60
N GLY A 96 3.68 -21.67 -8.86
CA GLY A 96 2.38 -21.41 -9.49
C GLY A 96 1.46 -20.62 -8.55
N LYS A 97 0.56 -19.80 -9.10
CA LYS A 97 -0.41 -18.97 -8.34
C LYS A 97 -1.15 -19.78 -7.26
N VAL A 98 -1.65 -20.96 -7.63
CA VAL A 98 -2.41 -21.85 -6.73
C VAL A 98 -1.53 -22.35 -5.58
N GLY A 99 -0.34 -22.87 -5.89
CA GLY A 99 0.59 -23.40 -4.88
C GLY A 99 1.12 -22.33 -3.93
N SER A 100 1.46 -21.15 -4.47
CA SER A 100 1.88 -19.98 -3.69
C SER A 100 0.81 -19.58 -2.66
N ARG A 101 -0.45 -19.48 -3.12
CA ARG A 101 -1.61 -19.15 -2.27
C ARG A 101 -1.85 -20.22 -1.21
N ALA A 102 -1.86 -21.50 -1.58
CA ALA A 102 -2.08 -22.59 -0.64
C ALA A 102 -1.03 -22.58 0.48
N LEU A 103 0.25 -22.44 0.15
CA LEU A 103 1.33 -22.36 1.13
C LEU A 103 1.23 -21.13 2.02
N ALA A 104 0.85 -19.98 1.47
CA ALA A 104 0.60 -18.77 2.25
C ALA A 104 -0.54 -18.99 3.27
N THR A 105 -1.64 -19.62 2.86
CA THR A 105 -2.76 -19.96 3.75
C THR A 105 -2.35 -20.89 4.88
N LEU A 106 -1.58 -21.96 4.57
CA LEU A 106 -1.02 -22.85 5.59
C LEU A 106 -0.14 -22.10 6.57
N LYS A 107 0.73 -21.20 6.07
CA LYS A 107 1.61 -20.41 6.92
C LYS A 107 0.84 -19.43 7.82
N ILE A 108 -0.24 -18.84 7.31
CA ILE A 108 -1.14 -17.99 8.11
C ILE A 108 -1.81 -18.80 9.22
N ALA A 109 -2.28 -20.02 8.94
CA ALA A 109 -2.88 -20.88 9.94
C ALA A 109 -1.88 -21.23 11.06
N GLU A 110 -0.65 -21.60 10.68
CA GLU A 110 0.45 -21.86 11.62
C GLU A 110 0.77 -20.64 12.49
N LEU A 111 1.02 -19.47 11.88
CA LEU A 111 1.40 -18.25 12.61
C LEU A 111 0.31 -17.73 13.57
N ASN A 112 -0.96 -18.04 13.30
CA ASN A 112 -2.07 -17.66 14.16
C ASN A 112 -2.49 -18.77 15.15
N GLY A 113 -1.72 -19.86 15.28
CA GLY A 113 -2.07 -20.97 16.17
C GLY A 113 -3.35 -21.72 15.78
N ARG A 114 -3.75 -21.65 14.51
CA ARG A 114 -4.96 -22.28 13.97
C ARG A 114 -4.66 -23.51 13.11
N TRP A 115 -3.49 -24.11 13.28
CA TRP A 115 -3.07 -25.27 12.52
C TRP A 115 -4.06 -26.44 12.69
N ASP A 116 -4.39 -26.81 13.92
CA ASP A 116 -5.28 -27.94 14.19
C ASP A 116 -6.73 -27.66 13.75
N ALA A 117 -7.19 -26.41 13.87
CA ALA A 117 -8.51 -25.99 13.43
C ALA A 117 -8.67 -26.09 11.90
N LEU A 118 -7.60 -25.80 11.15
CA LEU A 118 -7.60 -25.91 9.70
C LEU A 118 -7.89 -27.35 9.23
N TRP A 119 -7.35 -28.36 9.92
CA TRP A 119 -7.52 -29.77 9.57
C TRP A 119 -8.85 -30.36 10.04
N LYS A 120 -9.52 -29.74 11.01
CA LYS A 120 -10.85 -30.16 11.47
C LYS A 120 -11.96 -29.88 10.46
N ILE A 121 -11.72 -29.04 9.44
CA ILE A 121 -12.59 -28.88 8.27
C ILE A 121 -12.33 -30.05 7.32
N THR A 122 -12.79 -31.24 7.70
CA THR A 122 -12.80 -32.40 6.81
C THR A 122 -14.24 -32.85 6.62
N ASP A 123 -15.00 -32.06 5.87
CA ASP A 123 -15.97 -32.65 4.94
C ASP A 123 -15.58 -32.18 3.53
N ARG A 124 -15.16 -33.13 2.69
CA ARG A 124 -14.33 -32.86 1.49
C ARG A 124 -15.11 -32.24 0.31
N SER A 125 -16.39 -31.90 0.48
CA SER A 125 -17.27 -31.40 -0.59
C SER A 125 -17.21 -29.88 -0.79
N GLU A 126 -16.81 -29.07 0.19
CA GLU A 126 -16.81 -27.60 0.07
C GLU A 126 -15.48 -26.99 -0.43
N ALA A 127 -14.35 -27.65 -0.21
CA ALA A 127 -13.03 -27.09 -0.50
C ALA A 127 -12.73 -26.92 -2.01
N ALA A 128 -13.38 -27.71 -2.87
CA ALA A 128 -13.20 -27.62 -4.33
C ALA A 128 -13.89 -26.39 -4.95
N ASN A 129 -14.97 -25.89 -4.36
CA ASN A 129 -15.77 -24.81 -4.93
C ASN A 129 -15.26 -23.40 -4.58
N ASN A 130 -14.38 -23.27 -3.58
CA ASN A 130 -13.79 -21.97 -3.19
C ASN A 130 -12.41 -21.69 -3.85
N CYS A 131 -12.06 -22.48 -4.87
CA CYS A 131 -10.81 -22.36 -5.64
C CYS A 131 -11.01 -21.84 -7.08
N LEU A 132 -12.13 -21.16 -7.35
CA LEU A 132 -12.37 -20.44 -8.60
C LEU A 132 -12.61 -18.95 -8.31
N CYS A 133 -11.50 -18.20 -8.27
CA CYS A 133 -11.37 -16.76 -8.52
C CYS A 133 -9.90 -16.48 -8.90
#